data_AF-A0A4Q5SBU7-F1
#
_entry.id   AF-A0A4Q5SBU7-F1
#
_cell.length_a   1.000
_cell.length_b   1.000
_cell.length_c   1.000
_cell.angle_alpha   90.00
_cell.angle_beta   90.00
_cell.angle_gamma   90.00
#
_symmetry.space_group_name_H-M   'P 1'
#
loop_
_entity.id
_entity.type
_entity.pdbx_description
1 polymer ?
#
loop_
_entity_poly.entity_id
_entity_poly.type
_entity_poly.pdbx_seq_one_letter_code
_entity_poly.pdbx_strand_id
1 'polypeptide(L)'
;MLRDDGLPVRVIFDHVPDNLRARPTLSVTVEAAKAGARPAALSYLTPGLGWAADYVALFDERGGRIDVQGWVTLTNNSGTTYANANTLLVAGQVAQVNANSGYQPYQPRPRGPVRAGTETAARERLGDFYLYPLKERTTIANQQTKQVSFLEVSGAPARKAYEYRVGWLESHDDPESADTVLKFSTSRAGGLGDALPAGTVRVYMKDARGQQQFVGENRIDHTPMGSDLALKTGEAFDVKVKPVVEKREKIGPWRWRSTMRYTLTNARPQPVTVELKQAGLDWVWMETRIVAESQKSERVSADATLWLVKVPANGEAVVTATFETRF
;
A
#
# COMPACT_ATOMS: atom_id res chain seq x y z
N MET A 1 -4.06 -48.01 -30.88
CA MET A 1 -5.45 -47.88 -31.35
C MET A 1 -6.35 -47.89 -30.12
N LEU A 2 -6.95 -46.77 -29.74
CA LEU A 2 -8.05 -46.78 -28.75
C LEU A 2 -9.36 -46.98 -29.51
N ARG A 3 -10.14 -47.98 -29.11
CA ARG A 3 -11.57 -48.08 -29.44
C ARG A 3 -12.35 -47.29 -28.39
N ASP A 4 -13.38 -46.60 -28.85
CA ASP A 4 -14.32 -45.81 -28.04
C ASP A 4 -15.62 -46.60 -27.93
N ASP A 5 -15.69 -47.49 -26.94
CA ASP A 5 -16.83 -48.39 -26.68
C ASP A 5 -17.44 -48.18 -25.28
N GLY A 6 -17.16 -47.05 -24.61
CA GLY A 6 -17.89 -46.62 -23.42
C GLY A 6 -17.68 -47.49 -22.16
N LEU A 7 -16.76 -48.44 -22.17
CA LEU A 7 -16.32 -49.18 -20.98
C LEU A 7 -15.29 -48.36 -20.19
N PRO A 8 -15.19 -48.50 -18.85
CA PRO A 8 -14.17 -47.81 -18.06
C PRO A 8 -12.77 -48.28 -18.47
N VAL A 9 -12.10 -47.49 -19.32
CA VAL A 9 -10.74 -47.78 -19.79
C VAL A 9 -9.76 -47.30 -18.72
N ARG A 10 -9.05 -48.25 -18.09
CA ARG A 10 -7.90 -47.95 -17.24
C ARG A 10 -6.64 -48.01 -18.12
N VAL A 11 -5.96 -46.87 -18.27
CA VAL A 11 -4.63 -46.85 -18.88
C VAL A 11 -3.65 -47.50 -17.89
N ILE A 12 -3.14 -48.66 -18.24
CA ILE A 12 -2.06 -49.34 -17.51
C ILE A 12 -0.82 -49.16 -18.38
N PHE A 13 0.23 -48.56 -17.81
CA PHE A 13 1.55 -48.54 -18.43
C PHE A 13 2.32 -49.75 -17.92
N ASP A 14 2.70 -50.65 -18.82
CA ASP A 14 3.35 -51.93 -18.48
C ASP A 14 4.77 -51.73 -17.90
N HIS A 15 5.40 -50.60 -18.21
CA HIS A 15 6.65 -50.15 -17.62
C HIS A 15 6.76 -48.62 -17.74
N VAL A 16 7.64 -48.03 -16.94
CA VAL A 16 7.99 -46.61 -17.05
C VAL A 16 8.75 -46.41 -18.38
N PRO A 17 8.30 -45.49 -19.27
CA PRO A 17 9.01 -45.22 -20.53
C PRO A 17 10.48 -44.86 -20.29
N ASP A 18 11.39 -45.35 -21.13
CA ASP A 18 12.85 -45.16 -20.97
C ASP A 18 13.30 -43.67 -20.95
N ASN A 19 12.45 -42.80 -21.47
CA ASN A 19 12.61 -41.34 -21.53
C ASN A 19 11.84 -40.59 -20.42
N LEU A 20 11.12 -41.28 -19.53
CA LEU A 20 10.47 -40.67 -18.38
C LEU A 20 11.52 -40.36 -17.32
N ARG A 21 11.95 -39.10 -17.26
CA ARG A 21 12.86 -38.64 -16.21
C ARG A 21 12.03 -38.23 -14.99
N ALA A 22 12.32 -38.84 -13.83
CA ALA A 22 11.70 -38.50 -12.54
C ALA A 22 12.05 -37.08 -12.04
N ARG A 23 12.91 -36.36 -12.75
CA ARG A 23 13.36 -34.99 -12.45
C ARG A 23 13.27 -34.14 -13.72
N PRO A 24 13.02 -32.83 -13.61
CA PRO A 24 13.09 -31.92 -14.75
C PRO A 24 14.48 -31.98 -15.38
N THR A 25 14.56 -32.41 -16.64
CA THR A 25 15.82 -32.56 -17.37
C THR A 25 15.75 -31.76 -18.67
N LEU A 26 16.64 -30.78 -18.81
CA LEU A 26 16.89 -30.13 -20.10
C LEU A 26 17.92 -30.95 -20.88
N SER A 27 17.58 -31.34 -22.11
CA SER A 27 18.52 -31.98 -23.04
C SER A 27 18.84 -31.01 -24.16
N VAL A 28 20.13 -30.77 -24.41
CA VAL A 28 20.61 -29.85 -25.45
C VAL A 28 21.66 -30.56 -26.30
N THR A 29 21.53 -30.48 -27.62
CA THR A 29 22.57 -30.88 -28.56
C THR A 29 23.36 -29.64 -28.96
N VAL A 30 24.68 -29.67 -28.80
CA VAL A 30 25.57 -28.54 -29.13
C VAL A 30 26.52 -28.97 -30.25
N GLU A 31 26.51 -28.22 -31.35
CA GLU A 31 27.49 -28.38 -32.43
C GLU A 31 28.69 -27.46 -32.18
N ALA A 32 29.90 -28.03 -32.20
CA ALA A 32 31.13 -27.29 -31.94
C ALA A 32 32.28 -27.76 -32.86
N ALA A 33 32.99 -26.80 -33.47
CA ALA A 33 34.10 -27.08 -34.38
C ALA A 33 35.36 -27.69 -33.70
N LYS A 34 35.50 -27.53 -32.38
CA LYS A 34 36.60 -28.08 -31.58
C LYS A 34 36.09 -28.52 -30.21
N ALA A 35 36.46 -29.73 -29.80
CA ALA A 35 36.19 -30.26 -28.46
C ALA A 35 36.90 -29.42 -27.38
N GLY A 36 36.26 -29.29 -26.22
CA GLY A 36 36.83 -28.60 -25.06
C GLY A 36 35.77 -28.03 -24.12
N ALA A 37 36.19 -27.63 -22.92
CA ALA A 37 35.34 -26.94 -21.95
C ALA A 37 34.95 -25.55 -22.50
N ARG A 38 33.67 -25.22 -22.45
CA ARG A 38 33.12 -23.93 -22.87
C ARG A 38 32.24 -23.38 -21.76
N PRO A 39 32.33 -22.08 -21.42
CA PRO A 39 31.32 -21.43 -20.61
C PRO A 39 29.95 -21.57 -21.29
N ALA A 40 28.94 -22.02 -20.54
CA ALA A 40 27.57 -22.10 -20.99
C ALA A 40 26.69 -21.32 -20.01
N ALA A 41 25.74 -20.55 -20.55
CA ALA A 41 24.74 -19.83 -19.77
C ALA A 41 23.35 -20.30 -20.18
N LEU A 42 22.51 -20.63 -19.19
CA LEU A 42 21.12 -20.99 -19.41
C LEU A 42 20.23 -19.93 -18.75
N SER A 43 19.36 -19.31 -19.54
CA SER A 43 18.36 -18.36 -19.07
C SER A 43 16.97 -18.92 -19.32
N TYR A 44 16.15 -19.01 -18.28
CA TYR A 44 14.80 -19.55 -18.36
C TYR A 44 13.90 -18.91 -17.32
N LEU A 45 12.60 -18.90 -17.60
CA LEU A 45 11.58 -18.50 -16.63
C LEU A 45 11.10 -19.74 -15.88
N THR A 46 10.97 -19.62 -14.57
CA THR A 46 10.47 -20.69 -13.71
C THR A 46 9.38 -20.15 -12.80
N PRO A 47 8.18 -20.75 -12.79
CA PRO A 47 7.17 -20.42 -11.80
C PRO A 47 7.58 -20.98 -10.42
N GLY A 48 6.87 -20.56 -9.38
CA GLY A 48 7.07 -21.08 -8.03
C GLY A 48 8.13 -20.34 -7.21
N LEU A 49 8.90 -19.43 -7.80
CA LEU A 49 9.67 -18.44 -7.05
C LEU A 49 8.81 -17.20 -6.81
N GLY A 50 8.74 -16.76 -5.56
CA GLY A 50 8.01 -15.58 -5.16
C GLY A 50 8.78 -14.77 -4.13
N TRP A 51 8.40 -13.49 -3.99
CA TRP A 51 8.88 -12.67 -2.90
C TRP A 51 7.83 -11.63 -2.49
N ALA A 52 7.85 -11.23 -1.23
CA ALA A 52 7.04 -10.16 -0.68
C ALA A 52 7.87 -9.26 0.23
N ALA A 53 7.48 -8.00 0.38
CA ALA A 53 8.07 -7.09 1.35
C ALA A 53 7.16 -6.95 2.59
N ASP A 54 7.78 -6.99 3.76
CA ASP A 54 7.16 -6.78 5.06
C ASP A 54 7.93 -5.67 5.79
N TYR A 55 7.20 -4.76 6.43
CA TYR A 55 7.77 -3.64 7.18
C TYR A 55 7.30 -3.67 8.62
N VAL A 56 8.20 -3.36 9.54
CA VAL A 56 7.91 -3.10 10.95
C VAL A 56 8.26 -1.66 11.23
N ALA A 57 7.28 -0.89 11.67
CA ALA A 57 7.41 0.51 11.99
C ALA A 57 7.18 0.73 13.49
N LEU A 58 8.16 1.29 14.19
CA LEU A 58 8.05 1.66 15.59
C LEU A 58 7.95 3.19 15.70
N PHE A 59 6.79 3.68 16.11
CA PHE A 59 6.53 5.12 16.21
C PHE A 59 6.67 5.62 17.65
N ASP A 60 7.51 6.65 17.83
CA ASP A 60 7.63 7.45 19.03
C ASP A 60 6.84 8.75 18.88
N GLU A 61 5.64 8.77 19.47
CA GLU A 61 4.74 9.93 19.41
C GLU A 61 5.33 11.16 20.12
N ARG A 62 6.08 10.98 21.21
CA ARG A 62 6.65 12.11 21.96
C ARG A 62 7.81 12.74 21.21
N GLY A 63 8.65 11.90 20.60
CA GLY A 63 9.79 12.33 19.79
C GLY A 63 9.41 12.80 18.37
N GLY A 64 8.23 12.45 17.88
CA GLY A 64 7.83 12.71 16.49
C GLY A 64 8.70 11.95 15.50
N ARG A 65 9.04 10.69 15.82
CA ARG A 65 10.01 9.88 15.07
C ARG A 65 9.49 8.47 14.83
N ILE A 66 9.97 7.85 13.75
CA ILE A 66 9.66 6.48 13.40
C ILE A 66 10.95 5.73 13.06
N ASP A 67 11.08 4.53 13.60
CA ASP A 67 12.05 3.54 13.16
C ASP A 67 11.35 2.58 12.21
N VAL A 68 11.94 2.29 11.05
CA VAL A 68 11.36 1.40 10.05
C VAL A 68 12.38 0.35 9.63
N GLN A 69 11.98 -0.91 9.77
CA GLN A 69 12.71 -2.08 9.29
C GLN A 69 11.92 -2.72 8.16
N GLY A 70 12.60 -3.06 7.07
CA GLY A 70 12.02 -3.75 5.92
C GLY A 70 12.70 -5.10 5.67
N TRP A 71 11.88 -6.11 5.49
CA TRP A 71 12.26 -7.49 5.23
C TRP A 71 11.70 -7.94 3.89
N VAL A 72 12.50 -8.69 3.14
CA VAL A 72 12.04 -9.48 2.01
C VAL A 72 11.81 -10.90 2.49
N THR A 73 10.61 -11.42 2.24
CA THR A 73 10.25 -12.82 2.40
C THR A 73 10.34 -13.51 1.04
N LEU A 74 11.34 -14.37 0.83
CA LEU A 74 11.52 -15.21 -0.36
C LEU A 74 10.80 -16.53 -0.19
N THR A 75 10.08 -16.98 -1.22
CA THR A 75 9.42 -18.29 -1.26
C THR A 75 9.89 -19.09 -2.47
N ASN A 76 10.18 -20.37 -2.27
CA ASN A 76 10.58 -21.26 -3.35
C ASN A 76 9.75 -22.55 -3.34
N ASN A 77 8.90 -22.65 -4.35
CA ASN A 77 8.09 -23.82 -4.69
C ASN A 77 8.38 -24.26 -6.14
N SER A 78 9.56 -23.96 -6.69
CA SER A 78 9.93 -24.32 -8.07
C SER A 78 10.27 -25.81 -8.24
N GLY A 79 10.38 -26.55 -7.14
CA GLY A 79 10.74 -27.97 -7.14
C GLY A 79 12.25 -28.22 -7.06
N THR A 80 13.09 -27.18 -6.97
CA THR A 80 14.55 -27.31 -6.85
C THR A 80 15.16 -26.32 -5.87
N THR A 81 16.27 -26.70 -5.24
CA THR A 81 17.05 -25.81 -4.37
C THR A 81 18.07 -25.03 -5.19
N TYR A 82 18.10 -23.71 -5.01
CA TYR A 82 19.13 -22.85 -5.59
C TYR A 82 20.19 -22.59 -4.53
N ALA A 83 21.27 -23.37 -4.56
CA ALA A 83 22.37 -23.23 -3.61
C ALA A 83 23.28 -22.05 -3.99
N ASN A 84 23.69 -21.25 -2.99
CA ASN A 84 24.68 -20.17 -3.15
C ASN A 84 24.35 -19.18 -4.29
N ALA A 85 23.05 -18.88 -4.48
CA ALA A 85 22.58 -18.07 -5.59
C ALA A 85 22.98 -16.60 -5.43
N ASN A 86 23.35 -15.96 -6.54
CA ASN A 86 23.41 -14.50 -6.61
C ASN A 86 21.99 -13.99 -6.90
N THR A 87 21.31 -13.49 -5.88
CA THR A 87 19.87 -13.21 -5.94
C THR A 87 19.59 -11.73 -6.16
N LEU A 88 18.80 -11.45 -7.19
CA LEU A 88 18.32 -10.12 -7.54
C LEU A 88 16.80 -10.13 -7.52
N LEU A 89 16.21 -9.21 -6.77
CA LEU A 89 14.76 -9.03 -6.71
C LEU A 89 14.38 -7.82 -7.53
N VAL A 90 13.26 -7.94 -8.23
CA VAL A 90 12.78 -6.91 -9.16
C VAL A 90 11.44 -6.41 -8.65
N ALA A 91 11.39 -5.17 -8.18
CA ALA A 91 10.17 -4.53 -7.70
C ALA A 91 9.54 -3.67 -8.79
N GLY A 92 8.27 -3.93 -9.05
CA GLY A 92 7.43 -3.23 -10.02
C GLY A 92 6.35 -4.18 -10.54
N GLN A 93 5.48 -3.67 -11.41
CA GLN A 93 4.42 -4.48 -12.01
C GLN A 93 4.95 -5.20 -13.25
N VAL A 94 5.38 -6.46 -13.08
CA VAL A 94 5.78 -7.30 -14.21
C VAL A 94 4.52 -7.77 -14.93
N ALA A 95 4.37 -7.41 -16.21
CA ALA A 95 3.27 -7.90 -17.02
C ALA A 95 3.40 -9.42 -17.20
N GLN A 96 2.45 -10.19 -16.67
CA GLN A 96 2.33 -11.62 -16.89
C GLN A 96 0.99 -11.93 -17.56
N VAL A 97 1.04 -12.69 -18.67
CA VAL A 97 -0.11 -12.99 -19.54
C VAL A 97 -1.19 -13.83 -18.83
N ASN A 98 -0.87 -14.44 -17.67
CA ASN A 98 -1.75 -15.36 -16.94
C ASN A 98 -2.36 -14.77 -15.65
N ALA A 99 -2.49 -13.44 -15.53
CA ALA A 99 -3.25 -12.86 -14.43
C ALA A 99 -4.74 -13.21 -14.60
N ASN A 100 -5.13 -14.31 -13.97
CA ASN A 100 -6.46 -14.91 -14.02
C ASN A 100 -7.55 -13.84 -13.85
N SER A 101 -8.32 -13.62 -14.91
CA SER A 101 -9.48 -12.71 -14.99
C SER A 101 -10.67 -13.26 -14.19
N GLY A 102 -10.46 -13.55 -12.91
CA GLY A 102 -11.52 -13.85 -11.98
C GLY A 102 -12.23 -12.57 -11.58
N TYR A 103 -13.56 -12.64 -11.44
CA TYR A 103 -14.38 -11.57 -10.88
C TYR A 103 -13.86 -11.24 -9.45
N GLN A 104 -13.01 -10.21 -9.32
CA GLN A 104 -12.52 -9.76 -8.02
C GLN A 104 -13.63 -8.93 -7.35
N PRO A 105 -14.13 -9.33 -6.17
CA PRO A 105 -14.95 -8.44 -5.36
C PRO A 105 -14.16 -7.14 -5.13
N TYR A 106 -14.87 -6.00 -5.10
CA TYR A 106 -14.28 -4.68 -4.85
C TYR A 106 -13.61 -4.68 -3.48
N GLN A 107 -12.32 -5.01 -3.43
CA GLN A 107 -11.48 -4.82 -2.26
C GLN A 107 -11.07 -3.34 -2.24
N PRO A 108 -11.17 -2.65 -1.09
CA PRO A 108 -10.62 -1.31 -0.94
C PRO A 108 -9.15 -1.34 -1.37
N ARG A 109 -8.82 -0.64 -2.46
CA ARG A 109 -7.43 -0.55 -2.91
C ARG A 109 -6.61 0.10 -1.80
N PRO A 110 -5.39 -0.40 -1.49
CA PRO A 110 -4.46 0.32 -0.65
C PRO A 110 -4.36 1.77 -1.14
N ARG A 111 -4.44 2.75 -0.23
CA ARG A 111 -4.17 4.13 -0.63
C ARG A 111 -2.67 4.22 -0.91
N GLY A 112 -2.32 4.50 -2.16
CA GLY A 112 -0.96 4.89 -2.54
C GLY A 112 -0.50 6.15 -1.79
N PRO A 113 0.74 6.62 -2.05
CA PRO A 113 1.26 7.78 -1.35
C PRO A 113 0.35 9.01 -1.53
N VAL A 114 0.25 9.83 -0.48
CA VAL A 114 -0.50 11.09 -0.51
C VAL A 114 0.09 12.03 -1.56
N ARG A 115 1.41 12.01 -1.68
CA ARG A 115 2.16 12.69 -2.73
C ARG A 115 3.22 11.74 -3.27
N ALA A 116 3.22 11.54 -4.58
CA ALA A 116 4.25 10.76 -5.24
C ALA A 116 5.60 11.48 -5.16
N GLY A 117 6.65 10.71 -4.89
CA GLY A 117 8.01 11.19 -4.83
C GLY A 117 8.64 11.42 -6.19
N THR A 118 9.56 12.37 -6.23
CA THR A 118 10.31 12.76 -7.43
C THR A 118 11.81 12.50 -7.30
N GLU A 119 12.23 11.82 -6.23
CA GLU A 119 13.64 11.57 -5.97
C GLU A 119 14.07 10.21 -6.53
N THR A 120 15.36 10.09 -6.84
CA THR A 120 15.95 8.85 -7.32
C THR A 120 16.67 8.14 -6.17
N ALA A 121 16.24 6.93 -5.87
CA ALA A 121 16.96 6.03 -4.97
C ALA A 121 18.29 5.62 -5.58
N ALA A 122 19.31 5.39 -4.75
CA ALA A 122 20.63 4.93 -5.19
C ALA A 122 20.67 3.46 -5.67
N ARG A 123 19.48 2.85 -5.88
CA ARG A 123 19.32 1.48 -6.33
C ARG A 123 19.49 1.38 -7.85
N GLU A 124 20.05 0.25 -8.29
CA GLU A 124 20.10 -0.08 -9.71
C GLU A 124 18.68 -0.21 -10.28
N ARG A 125 18.52 0.18 -11.54
CA ARG A 125 17.23 0.16 -12.25
C ARG A 125 17.35 -0.63 -13.52
N LEU A 126 16.31 -1.40 -13.82
CA LEU A 126 16.10 -2.02 -15.11
C LEU A 126 14.82 -1.43 -15.70
N GLY A 127 14.93 -0.43 -16.59
CA GLY A 127 13.78 0.33 -17.07
C GLY A 127 13.01 1.00 -15.91
N ASP A 128 11.74 0.60 -15.75
CA ASP A 128 10.84 1.10 -14.70
C ASP A 128 10.88 0.29 -13.40
N PHE A 129 11.71 -0.75 -13.35
CA PHE A 129 11.85 -1.62 -12.18
C PHE A 129 13.00 -1.20 -11.29
N TYR A 130 12.80 -1.34 -9.97
CA TYR A 130 13.86 -1.19 -8.98
C TYR A 130 14.46 -2.55 -8.64
N LEU A 131 15.78 -2.61 -8.60
CA LEU A 131 16.51 -3.82 -8.28
C LEU A 131 16.94 -3.82 -6.81
N TYR A 132 16.69 -4.93 -6.14
CA TYR A 132 17.06 -5.19 -4.75
C TYR A 132 17.98 -6.41 -4.71
N PRO A 133 19.29 -6.24 -5.01
CA PRO A 133 20.26 -7.31 -4.88
C PRO A 133 20.41 -7.72 -3.41
N LEU A 134 20.46 -9.01 -3.14
CA LEU A 134 20.87 -9.50 -1.84
C LEU A 134 22.39 -9.43 -1.75
N LYS A 135 22.92 -8.79 -0.70
CA LYS A 135 24.37 -8.57 -0.52
C LYS A 135 25.14 -9.90 -0.47
N GLU A 136 24.56 -10.89 0.20
CA GLU A 136 25.18 -12.20 0.39
C GLU A 136 24.58 -13.24 -0.54
N ARG A 137 25.43 -14.14 -1.03
CA ARG A 137 24.96 -15.30 -1.78
C ARG A 137 24.06 -16.14 -0.89
N THR A 138 22.87 -16.43 -1.41
CA THR A 138 21.77 -16.93 -0.60
C THR A 138 21.33 -18.28 -1.14
N THR A 139 21.40 -19.32 -0.32
CA THR A 139 20.70 -20.57 -0.62
C THR A 139 19.20 -20.36 -0.42
N ILE A 140 18.43 -20.68 -1.46
CA ILE A 140 16.96 -20.65 -1.48
C ILE A 140 16.50 -22.10 -1.66
N ALA A 141 16.28 -22.82 -0.55
CA ALA A 141 15.91 -24.23 -0.62
C ALA A 141 14.48 -24.41 -1.15
N ASN A 142 14.25 -25.53 -1.83
CA ASN A 142 12.90 -25.92 -2.22
C ASN A 142 12.00 -26.07 -0.99
N GLN A 143 10.74 -25.64 -1.10
CA GLN A 143 9.74 -25.66 -0.03
C GLN A 143 10.15 -24.87 1.22
N GLN A 144 11.00 -23.85 1.05
CA GLN A 144 11.45 -22.99 2.14
C GLN A 144 10.96 -21.55 1.94
N THR A 145 10.68 -20.90 3.07
CA THR A 145 10.58 -19.45 3.17
C THR A 145 11.83 -18.89 3.84
N LYS A 146 12.43 -17.84 3.27
CA LYS A 146 13.62 -17.20 3.83
C LYS A 146 13.43 -15.69 3.90
N GLN A 147 13.72 -15.11 5.07
CA GLN A 147 13.64 -13.67 5.29
C GLN A 147 15.02 -13.02 5.26
N VAL A 148 15.12 -11.86 4.61
CA VAL A 148 16.34 -11.08 4.50
C VAL A 148 16.01 -9.61 4.70
N SER A 149 16.73 -8.92 5.60
CA SER A 149 16.56 -7.47 5.80
C SER A 149 17.12 -6.69 4.61
N PHE A 150 16.40 -5.65 4.17
CA PHE A 150 16.84 -4.78 3.07
C PHE A 150 16.77 -3.29 3.39
N LEU A 151 16.06 -2.91 4.45
CA LEU A 151 15.86 -1.53 4.88
C LEU A 151 15.98 -1.47 6.41
N GLU A 152 16.76 -0.52 6.89
CA GLU A 152 16.88 -0.21 8.31
C GLU A 152 17.07 1.30 8.45
N VAL A 153 16.05 1.98 8.98
CA VAL A 153 16.04 3.42 9.19
C VAL A 153 15.62 3.68 10.62
N SER A 154 16.36 4.54 11.31
CA SER A 154 16.02 4.96 12.67
C SER A 154 15.80 6.47 12.74
N GLY A 155 14.81 6.88 13.53
CA GLY A 155 14.60 8.26 13.92
C GLY A 155 14.07 9.17 12.83
N ALA A 156 13.47 8.63 11.76
CA ALA A 156 12.91 9.44 10.68
C ALA A 156 11.73 10.28 11.20
N PRO A 157 11.65 11.58 10.86
CA PRO A 157 10.50 12.43 11.16
C PRO A 157 9.16 11.78 10.79
N ALA A 158 8.26 11.70 11.76
CA ALA A 158 6.92 11.20 11.57
C ALA A 158 5.94 11.92 12.49
N ARG A 159 4.68 12.02 12.07
CA ARG A 159 3.61 12.61 12.89
C ARG A 159 2.35 11.76 12.86
N LYS A 160 1.63 11.76 13.97
CA LYS A 160 0.25 11.28 14.01
C LYS A 160 -0.70 12.39 13.56
N ALA A 161 -1.73 12.01 12.83
CA ALA A 161 -2.82 12.87 12.38
C ALA A 161 -4.16 12.18 12.62
N TYR A 162 -5.21 12.98 12.80
CA TYR A 162 -6.59 12.51 12.72
C TYR A 162 -7.15 12.95 11.38
N GLU A 163 -7.70 12.03 10.58
CA GLU A 163 -8.32 12.34 9.29
C GLU A 163 -9.79 11.95 9.30
N TYR A 164 -10.65 12.75 8.68
CA TYR A 164 -12.03 12.35 8.46
C TYR A 164 -12.48 12.83 7.08
N ARG A 165 -13.01 11.92 6.27
CA ARG A 165 -13.44 12.22 4.90
C ARG A 165 -14.94 12.01 4.76
N VAL A 166 -15.65 13.07 4.41
CA VAL A 166 -17.06 13.01 4.03
C VAL A 166 -17.13 12.82 2.52
N GLY A 167 -17.78 11.73 2.07
CA GLY A 167 -17.81 11.33 0.67
C GLY A 167 -18.70 12.22 -0.21
N TRP A 168 -19.75 12.79 0.37
CA TRP A 168 -20.71 13.65 -0.31
C TRP A 168 -21.27 14.73 0.63
N LEU A 169 -22.07 15.66 0.10
CA LEU A 169 -22.79 16.64 0.90
C LEU A 169 -24.02 15.97 1.55
N GLU A 170 -23.80 15.23 2.63
CA GLU A 170 -24.84 14.42 3.28
C GLU A 170 -24.79 14.50 4.82
N SER A 171 -25.91 14.15 5.46
CA SER A 171 -26.00 14.04 6.91
C SER A 171 -25.72 12.61 7.33
N HIS A 172 -24.97 12.43 8.41
CA HIS A 172 -24.87 11.15 9.10
C HIS A 172 -25.66 11.21 10.40
N ASP A 173 -26.37 10.13 10.72
CA ASP A 173 -27.23 10.06 11.89
C ASP A 173 -26.42 10.08 13.20
N ASP A 174 -25.28 9.39 13.21
CA ASP A 174 -24.41 9.23 14.37
C ASP A 174 -23.03 9.90 14.17
N PRO A 175 -22.36 10.34 15.25
CA PRO A 175 -20.96 10.75 15.18
C PRO A 175 -20.06 9.56 14.84
N GLU A 176 -19.17 9.75 13.87
CA GLU A 176 -18.24 8.71 13.41
C GLU A 176 -16.82 8.98 13.91
N SER A 177 -16.03 7.91 14.03
CA SER A 177 -14.63 8.00 14.44
C SER A 177 -13.77 8.66 13.35
N ALA A 178 -12.87 9.55 13.74
CA ALA A 178 -11.79 9.98 12.85
C ALA A 178 -10.76 8.85 12.68
N ASP A 179 -10.19 8.71 11.48
CA ASP A 179 -9.06 7.81 11.23
C ASP A 179 -7.83 8.29 11.98
N THR A 180 -7.11 7.37 12.62
CA THR A 180 -5.77 7.63 13.17
C THR A 180 -4.73 7.25 12.11
N VAL A 181 -3.94 8.22 11.68
CA VAL A 181 -3.03 8.11 10.55
C VAL A 181 -1.60 8.50 10.96
N LEU A 182 -0.60 7.70 10.59
CA LEU A 182 0.81 8.07 10.70
C LEU A 182 1.31 8.62 9.36
N LYS A 183 1.96 9.78 9.41
CA LYS A 183 2.50 10.46 8.23
C LYS A 183 4.00 10.61 8.32
N PHE A 184 4.69 10.20 7.27
CA PHE A 184 6.16 10.23 7.13
C PHE A 184 6.54 10.24 5.65
N SER A 185 7.80 10.55 5.34
CA SER A 185 8.29 10.69 3.97
C SER A 185 9.31 9.60 3.61
N THR A 186 9.40 9.26 2.32
CA THR A 186 10.48 8.42 1.77
C THR A 186 11.61 9.25 1.15
N SER A 187 11.65 10.57 1.37
CA SER A 187 12.71 11.46 0.87
C SER A 187 14.11 11.09 1.38
N ARG A 188 15.14 11.51 0.64
CA ARG A 188 16.55 11.46 1.09
C ARG A 188 16.75 12.33 2.32
N ALA A 189 16.15 13.51 2.28
CA ALA A 189 16.28 14.53 3.32
C ALA A 189 15.20 14.31 4.38
N GLY A 190 15.55 13.63 5.46
CA GLY A 190 14.67 13.46 6.62
C GLY A 190 13.51 12.48 6.41
N GLY A 191 13.55 11.64 5.38
CA GLY A 191 12.63 10.53 5.19
C GLY A 191 13.34 9.18 5.34
N LEU A 192 12.71 8.12 4.81
CA LEU A 192 13.28 6.77 4.77
C LEU A 192 14.47 6.62 3.80
N GLY A 193 14.66 7.58 2.89
CA GLY A 193 15.83 7.63 2.01
C GLY A 193 15.90 6.53 0.95
N ASP A 194 14.77 5.88 0.64
CA ASP A 194 14.74 4.80 -0.35
C ASP A 194 13.37 4.70 -1.04
N ALA A 195 13.34 4.01 -2.18
CA ALA A 195 12.11 3.52 -2.77
C ALA A 195 11.65 2.26 -2.01
N LEU A 196 10.35 2.11 -1.84
CA LEU A 196 9.76 1.00 -1.09
C LEU A 196 9.00 0.06 -2.02
N PRO A 197 9.31 -1.24 -2.04
CA PRO A 197 8.43 -2.23 -2.64
C PRO A 197 7.03 -2.23 -2.01
N ALA A 198 6.01 -2.57 -2.80
CA ALA A 198 4.68 -2.82 -2.26
C ALA A 198 4.75 -3.93 -1.20
N GLY A 199 4.06 -3.74 -0.09
CA GLY A 199 4.18 -4.65 1.05
C GLY A 199 3.32 -4.25 2.23
N THR A 200 3.35 -5.07 3.27
CA THR A 200 2.56 -4.86 4.49
C THR A 200 3.39 -4.16 5.55
N VAL A 201 2.85 -3.10 6.15
CA VAL A 201 3.46 -2.35 7.24
C VAL A 201 2.71 -2.64 8.54
N ARG A 202 3.44 -3.18 9.52
CA ARG A 202 2.96 -3.39 10.89
C ARG A 202 3.49 -2.28 11.78
N VAL A 203 2.59 -1.60 12.46
CA VAL A 203 2.92 -0.44 13.28
C VAL A 203 2.84 -0.80 14.75
N TYR A 204 3.89 -0.41 15.47
CA TYR A 204 4.01 -0.52 16.91
C TYR A 204 4.24 0.86 17.53
N MET A 205 3.75 1.06 18.74
CA MET A 205 4.01 2.28 19.54
C MET A 205 4.49 1.89 20.93
N LYS A 206 5.35 2.72 21.53
CA LYS A 206 5.74 2.55 22.93
C LYS A 206 4.62 3.05 23.84
N ASP A 207 4.17 2.19 24.76
CA ASP A 207 3.26 2.60 25.82
C ASP A 207 3.97 3.42 26.90
N ALA A 208 3.23 3.85 27.93
CA ALA A 208 3.78 4.64 29.04
C ALA A 208 4.88 3.90 29.84
N ARG A 209 4.95 2.56 29.74
CA ARG A 209 5.97 1.70 30.38
C ARG A 209 7.13 1.39 29.43
N GLY A 210 7.11 1.91 28.20
CA GLY A 210 8.12 1.68 27.18
C GLY A 210 7.99 0.35 26.42
N GLN A 211 6.93 -0.42 26.65
CA GLN A 211 6.67 -1.67 25.94
C GLN A 211 6.09 -1.37 24.54
N GLN A 212 6.48 -2.16 23.55
CA GLN A 212 5.98 -2.01 22.18
C GLN A 212 4.62 -2.69 22.06
N GLN A 213 3.60 -1.92 21.70
CA GLN A 213 2.23 -2.41 21.49
C GLN A 213 1.90 -2.30 20.01
N PHE A 214 1.27 -3.34 19.47
CA PHE A 214 0.73 -3.31 18.11
C PHE A 214 -0.43 -2.32 18.03
N VAL A 215 -0.41 -1.41 17.05
CA VAL A 215 -1.44 -0.38 16.87
C VAL A 215 -2.13 -0.43 15.51
N GLY A 216 -1.63 -1.22 14.56
CA GLY A 216 -2.27 -1.38 13.26
C GLY A 216 -1.42 -2.08 12.21
N GLU A 217 -2.09 -2.61 11.20
CA GLU A 217 -1.47 -3.19 10.01
C GLU A 217 -2.13 -2.55 8.78
N ASN A 218 -1.32 -2.18 7.80
CA ASN A 218 -1.83 -1.62 6.56
C ASN A 218 -0.85 -1.90 5.40
N ARG A 219 -1.30 -1.80 4.16
CA ARG A 219 -0.51 -2.11 2.96
C ARG A 219 -0.08 -0.83 2.26
N ILE A 220 1.15 -0.84 1.74
CA ILE A 220 1.66 0.19 0.83
C ILE A 220 1.83 -0.39 -0.57
N ASP A 221 1.66 0.45 -1.58
CA ASP A 221 2.03 0.15 -2.96
C ASP A 221 3.52 0.42 -3.20
N HIS A 222 4.00 0.10 -4.40
CA HIS A 222 5.35 0.49 -4.83
C HIS A 222 5.47 2.00 -4.73
N THR A 223 6.30 2.45 -3.78
CA THR A 223 6.38 3.85 -3.39
C THR A 223 7.75 4.40 -3.82
N PRO A 224 7.80 5.36 -4.77
CA PRO A 224 9.04 6.02 -5.15
C PRO A 224 9.68 6.77 -3.98
N MET A 225 10.99 7.01 -4.06
CA MET A 225 11.70 7.86 -3.10
C MET A 225 11.22 9.31 -3.19
N GLY A 226 11.12 10.01 -2.06
CA GLY A 226 10.58 11.37 -1.97
C GLY A 226 9.06 11.46 -1.84
N SER A 227 8.38 10.33 -1.65
CA SER A 227 6.91 10.28 -1.50
C SER A 227 6.50 10.63 -0.07
N ASP A 228 5.34 11.26 0.09
CA ASP A 228 4.70 11.43 1.38
C ASP A 228 3.67 10.31 1.60
N LEU A 229 3.84 9.56 2.68
CA LEU A 229 2.99 8.43 3.05
C LEU A 229 2.04 8.82 4.19
N ALA A 230 0.84 8.24 4.15
CA ALA A 230 -0.15 8.33 5.20
C ALA A 230 -0.73 6.94 5.47
N LEU A 231 -0.37 6.37 6.61
CA LEU A 231 -0.71 5.01 7.00
C LEU A 231 -1.82 5.04 8.04
N LYS A 232 -3.06 4.67 7.66
CA LYS A 232 -4.14 4.44 8.63
C LYS A 232 -3.73 3.29 9.55
N THR A 233 -3.75 3.54 10.85
CA THR A 233 -3.42 2.56 11.90
C THR A 233 -4.67 2.07 12.62
N GLY A 234 -5.71 2.90 12.68
CA GLY A 234 -6.99 2.54 13.28
C GLY A 234 -7.96 3.70 13.26
N GLU A 235 -8.95 3.66 14.15
CA GLU A 235 -9.96 4.69 14.32
C GLU A 235 -9.91 5.24 15.74
N ALA A 236 -10.06 6.55 15.86
CA ALA A 236 -9.99 7.25 17.12
C ALA A 236 -11.24 6.99 17.95
N PHE A 237 -11.05 6.51 19.18
CA PHE A 237 -12.15 6.35 20.13
C PHE A 237 -12.71 7.71 20.56
N ASP A 238 -11.82 8.63 20.94
CA ASP A 238 -12.16 9.92 21.58
C ASP A 238 -12.33 11.10 20.61
N VAL A 239 -12.08 10.91 19.31
CA VAL A 239 -12.20 11.98 18.30
C VAL A 239 -13.28 11.61 17.31
N LYS A 240 -14.39 12.34 17.33
CA LYS A 240 -15.55 12.07 16.47
C LYS A 240 -15.85 13.24 15.54
N VAL A 241 -16.48 12.94 14.42
CA VAL A 241 -17.01 13.92 13.48
C VAL A 241 -18.45 13.55 13.11
N LYS A 242 -19.35 14.53 13.13
CA LYS A 242 -20.72 14.40 12.65
C LYS A 242 -21.02 15.43 11.56
N PRO A 243 -21.08 15.03 10.28
CA PRO A 243 -21.57 15.89 9.21
C PRO A 243 -23.10 15.98 9.21
N VAL A 244 -23.63 17.19 9.00
CA VAL A 244 -25.06 17.46 8.88
C VAL A 244 -25.28 18.47 7.75
N VAL A 245 -26.23 18.20 6.86
CA VAL A 245 -26.78 19.19 5.93
C VAL A 245 -27.79 20.04 6.71
N GLU A 246 -27.41 21.25 7.11
CA GLU A 246 -28.31 22.18 7.82
C GLU A 246 -29.41 22.71 6.90
N LYS A 247 -29.07 22.93 5.62
CA LYS A 247 -29.99 23.49 4.63
C LYS A 247 -29.61 23.04 3.24
N ARG A 248 -30.60 22.71 2.41
CA ARG A 248 -30.43 22.43 0.99
C ARG A 248 -31.54 23.10 0.18
N GLU A 249 -31.15 23.98 -0.73
CA GLU A 249 -32.07 24.82 -1.51
C GLU A 249 -31.78 24.70 -3.00
N LYS A 250 -32.84 24.63 -3.80
CA LYS A 250 -32.72 24.71 -5.26
C LYS A 250 -32.65 26.18 -5.68
N ILE A 251 -31.54 26.59 -6.30
CA ILE A 251 -31.27 27.97 -6.75
C ILE A 251 -31.30 28.12 -8.29
N GLY A 252 -31.63 27.04 -9.00
CA GLY A 252 -31.80 27.03 -10.45
C GLY A 252 -32.23 25.64 -10.94
N PRO A 253 -32.46 25.45 -12.26
CA PRO A 253 -32.92 24.17 -12.80
C PRO A 253 -32.04 22.98 -12.39
N TRP A 254 -30.73 23.24 -12.37
CA TRP A 254 -29.69 22.26 -12.07
C TRP A 254 -28.69 22.78 -11.03
N ARG A 255 -29.11 23.67 -10.12
CA ARG A 255 -28.21 24.29 -9.14
C ARG A 255 -28.79 24.21 -7.75
N TRP A 256 -27.95 23.78 -6.83
CA TRP A 256 -28.28 23.62 -5.42
C TRP A 256 -27.31 24.39 -4.56
N ARG A 257 -27.83 24.98 -3.48
CA ARG A 257 -27.03 25.54 -2.40
C ARG A 257 -27.22 24.66 -1.17
N SER A 258 -26.15 24.04 -0.70
CA SER A 258 -26.15 23.18 0.49
C SER A 258 -25.26 23.80 1.56
N THR A 259 -25.79 24.00 2.76
CA THR A 259 -25.00 24.42 3.93
C THR A 259 -24.74 23.19 4.78
N MET A 260 -23.46 22.88 4.94
CA MET A 260 -22.95 21.79 5.77
C MET A 260 -22.52 22.34 7.13
N ARG A 261 -22.79 21.57 8.18
CA ARG A 261 -22.20 21.70 9.50
C ARG A 261 -21.47 20.42 9.86
N TYR A 262 -20.19 20.54 10.20
CA TYR A 262 -19.37 19.47 10.73
C TYR A 262 -19.13 19.76 12.20
N THR A 263 -19.60 18.86 13.06
CA THR A 263 -19.37 18.94 14.50
C THR A 263 -18.28 17.95 14.87
N LEU A 264 -17.16 18.45 15.41
CA LEU A 264 -15.99 17.64 15.77
C LEU A 264 -15.83 17.65 17.28
N THR A 265 -15.76 16.49 17.90
CA THR A 265 -15.57 16.37 19.36
C THR A 265 -14.26 15.70 19.70
N ASN A 266 -13.68 16.08 20.82
CA ASN A 266 -12.43 15.53 21.34
C ASN A 266 -12.57 15.30 22.85
N ALA A 267 -12.70 14.03 23.25
CA ALA A 267 -12.75 13.62 24.65
C ALA A 267 -11.35 13.41 25.27
N ARG A 268 -10.27 13.72 24.54
CA ARG A 268 -8.90 13.62 25.07
C ARG A 268 -8.55 14.81 25.95
N PRO A 269 -7.64 14.64 26.93
CA PRO A 269 -7.16 15.73 27.79
C PRO A 269 -6.18 16.70 27.09
N GLN A 270 -5.80 16.45 25.83
CA GLN A 270 -5.00 17.35 25.01
C GLN A 270 -5.80 17.83 23.80
N PRO A 271 -5.57 19.06 23.33
CA PRO A 271 -6.15 19.50 22.07
C PRO A 271 -5.61 18.67 20.90
N VAL A 272 -6.44 18.49 19.88
CA VAL A 272 -6.08 17.76 18.65
C VAL A 272 -6.33 18.64 17.43
N THR A 273 -5.71 18.28 16.31
CA THR A 273 -6.06 18.84 15.00
C THR A 273 -6.59 17.72 14.12
N VAL A 274 -7.78 17.92 13.57
CA VAL A 274 -8.43 16.98 12.65
C VAL A 274 -8.33 17.53 11.23
N GLU A 275 -7.81 16.72 10.32
CA GLU A 275 -7.79 16.95 8.89
C GLU A 275 -9.17 16.55 8.32
N LEU A 276 -10.11 17.50 8.33
CA LEU A 276 -11.48 17.32 7.85
C LEU A 276 -11.53 17.55 6.34
N LYS A 277 -11.88 16.51 5.58
CA LYS A 277 -11.95 16.55 4.11
C LYS A 277 -13.39 16.38 3.63
N GLN A 278 -13.96 17.42 3.03
CA GLN A 278 -15.19 17.26 2.23
C GLN A 278 -14.78 16.86 0.81
N ALA A 279 -15.31 15.73 0.35
CA ALA A 279 -15.10 15.21 -0.97
C ALA A 279 -16.39 15.16 -1.79
N GLY A 280 -16.34 14.54 -2.98
CA GLY A 280 -17.47 14.49 -3.90
C GLY A 280 -17.75 15.85 -4.52
N LEU A 281 -16.74 16.73 -4.61
CA LEU A 281 -16.93 18.07 -5.17
C LEU A 281 -16.67 18.12 -6.68
N ASP A 282 -16.10 17.05 -7.25
CA ASP A 282 -15.77 16.91 -8.67
C ASP A 282 -16.65 15.82 -9.28
N TRP A 283 -17.75 16.27 -9.88
CA TRP A 283 -18.54 15.50 -10.82
C TRP A 283 -18.49 16.23 -12.16
N VAL A 284 -18.48 15.49 -13.27
CA VAL A 284 -18.21 15.98 -14.64
C VAL A 284 -19.01 17.24 -15.07
N TRP A 285 -20.12 17.54 -14.38
CA TRP A 285 -21.01 18.69 -14.65
C TRP A 285 -21.07 19.72 -13.49
N MET A 286 -20.33 19.49 -12.41
CA MET A 286 -20.36 20.27 -11.17
C MET A 286 -19.32 21.40 -11.16
N GLU A 287 -19.78 22.64 -11.37
CA GLU A 287 -19.04 23.81 -10.92
C GLU A 287 -19.23 24.00 -9.41
N THR A 288 -18.59 23.15 -8.59
CA THR A 288 -18.74 23.25 -7.13
C THR A 288 -17.95 24.41 -6.55
N ARG A 289 -18.66 25.38 -5.98
CA ARG A 289 -18.08 26.57 -5.34
C ARG A 289 -18.40 26.59 -3.86
N ILE A 290 -17.40 26.95 -3.05
CA ILE A 290 -17.61 27.27 -1.64
C ILE A 290 -17.91 28.77 -1.59
N VAL A 291 -19.14 29.14 -1.26
CA VAL A 291 -19.60 30.54 -1.24
C VAL A 291 -19.51 31.18 0.13
N ALA A 292 -19.47 30.36 1.19
CA ALA A 292 -19.23 30.78 2.55
C ALA A 292 -18.57 29.64 3.32
N GLU A 293 -17.66 29.97 4.25
CA GLU A 293 -17.05 29.01 5.17
C GLU A 293 -16.66 29.73 6.47
N SER A 294 -16.89 29.07 7.60
CA SER A 294 -16.54 29.56 8.95
C SER A 294 -15.04 29.60 9.21
N GLN A 295 -14.27 28.75 8.52
CA GLN A 295 -12.82 28.71 8.53
C GLN A 295 -12.34 28.53 7.09
N LYS A 296 -11.22 29.18 6.74
CA LYS A 296 -10.60 29.03 5.42
C LYS A 296 -10.20 27.57 5.17
N SER A 297 -10.68 27.00 4.06
CA SER A 297 -10.20 25.72 3.53
C SER A 297 -9.10 25.87 2.48
N GLU A 298 -8.39 24.76 2.26
CA GLU A 298 -7.49 24.55 1.12
C GLU A 298 -8.11 23.55 0.14
N ARG A 299 -8.16 23.91 -1.15
CA ARG A 299 -8.58 22.97 -2.19
C ARG A 299 -7.42 22.03 -2.52
N VAL A 300 -7.48 20.79 -2.04
CA VAL A 300 -6.40 19.80 -2.17
C VAL A 300 -6.51 18.91 -3.42
N SER A 301 -7.68 18.89 -4.05
CA SER A 301 -7.92 18.29 -5.38
C SER A 301 -9.17 18.91 -5.99
N ALA A 302 -9.45 18.66 -7.28
CA ALA A 302 -10.74 19.04 -7.86
C ALA A 302 -11.93 18.53 -7.00
N ASP A 303 -11.83 17.25 -6.58
CA ASP A 303 -12.83 16.53 -5.78
C ASP A 303 -12.96 16.98 -4.32
N ALA A 304 -11.95 17.64 -3.74
CA ALA A 304 -11.93 17.76 -2.29
C ALA A 304 -11.30 19.04 -1.76
N THR A 305 -11.86 19.51 -0.65
CA THR A 305 -11.35 20.61 0.14
C THR A 305 -11.02 20.12 1.55
N LEU A 306 -10.03 20.74 2.19
CA LEU A 306 -9.48 20.35 3.48
C LEU A 306 -9.56 21.52 4.47
N TRP A 307 -10.03 21.23 5.67
CA TRP A 307 -9.86 22.08 6.85
C TRP A 307 -8.94 21.41 7.86
N LEU A 308 -8.02 22.19 8.43
CA LEU A 308 -7.25 21.80 9.61
C LEU A 308 -7.98 22.34 10.85
N VAL A 309 -8.84 21.52 11.44
CA VAL A 309 -9.72 21.94 12.54
C VAL A 309 -9.06 21.65 13.87
N LYS A 310 -8.74 22.69 14.65
CA LYS A 310 -8.26 22.53 16.02
C LYS A 310 -9.45 22.28 16.95
N VAL A 311 -9.46 21.15 17.63
CA VAL A 311 -10.48 20.79 18.62
C VAL A 311 -9.83 20.84 20.01
N PRO A 312 -10.35 21.65 20.96
CA PRO A 312 -9.76 21.76 22.29
C PRO A 312 -9.82 20.43 23.06
N ALA A 313 -9.05 20.31 24.14
CA ALA A 313 -9.14 19.19 25.06
C ALA A 313 -10.55 19.13 25.68
N ASN A 314 -11.14 17.94 25.77
CA ASN A 314 -12.48 17.72 26.34
C ASN A 314 -13.54 18.69 25.81
N GLY A 315 -13.56 18.91 24.49
CA GLY A 315 -14.40 19.94 23.89
C GLY A 315 -14.80 19.66 22.46
N GLU A 316 -15.42 20.67 21.85
CA GLU A 316 -16.01 20.61 20.51
C GLU A 316 -15.51 21.77 19.64
N ALA A 317 -15.43 21.54 18.33
CA ALA A 317 -15.29 22.57 17.32
C ALA A 317 -16.32 22.34 16.22
N VAL A 318 -16.79 23.43 15.61
CA VAL A 318 -17.77 23.39 14.54
C VAL A 318 -17.20 24.08 13.31
N VAL A 319 -17.30 23.42 12.16
CA VAL A 319 -17.04 24.02 10.85
C VAL A 319 -18.36 24.05 10.08
N THR A 320 -18.75 25.23 9.61
CA THR A 320 -19.81 25.38 8.60
C THR A 320 -19.23 25.79 7.26
N ALA A 321 -19.81 25.26 6.18
CA ALA A 321 -19.47 25.61 4.81
C ALA A 321 -20.69 25.51 3.89
N THR A 322 -20.90 26.53 3.05
CA THR A 322 -21.97 26.56 2.06
C THR A 322 -21.40 26.31 0.68
N PHE A 323 -21.91 25.26 0.03
CA PHE A 323 -21.54 24.83 -1.31
C PHE A 323 -22.64 25.15 -2.29
N GLU A 324 -22.27 25.70 -3.43
CA GLU A 324 -23.11 25.70 -4.62
C GLU A 324 -22.64 24.59 -5.55
N THR A 325 -23.54 23.67 -5.89
CA THR A 325 -23.26 22.56 -6.80
C THR A 325 -24.20 22.60 -7.99
N ARG A 326 -23.73 22.08 -9.13
CA ARG A 326 -24.55 21.92 -10.34
C ARG A 326 -24.93 20.45 -10.52
N PHE A 327 -26.21 20.14 -10.37
CA PHE A 327 -26.78 18.80 -10.52
C PHE A 327 -27.92 18.87 -11.50
#